data_AF-A0A2G6NM73-F1
#
_entry.id   AF-A0A2G6NM73-F1
#
_cell.length_a   1.000
_cell.length_b   1.000
_cell.length_c   1.000
_cell.angle_alpha   90.00
_cell.angle_beta   90.00
_cell.angle_gamma   90.00
#
_symmetry.space_group_name_H-M   'P 1'
#
loop_
_entity.id
_entity.type
_entity.pdbx_description
1 polymer ?
#
loop_
_entity_poly.entity_id
_entity_poly.type
_entity_poly.pdbx_seq_one_letter_code
_entity_poly.pdbx_strand_id
1 'polypeptide(L)'
;MQQSTTKAEQPKLHLTLFLMSVLFTGGLGALFAINPEKSNAIIKSIKGLLMNYLGSTFLFFGLFVVVCVFFLCFSSIGNIRFGGRKTQPEYSTLSWIAMIFTGGCGSSMIYWGSLELGAHFGCLEYC
;
A
#
# COMPACT_ATOMS: atom_id res chain seq x y z
N MET A 1 -21.74 -24.22 -0.37
CA MET A 1 -21.86 -24.24 -1.85
C MET A 1 -23.21 -23.70 -2.32
N GLN A 2 -23.51 -22.41 -2.11
CA GLN A 2 -24.55 -21.68 -2.85
C GLN A 2 -24.19 -20.18 -2.85
N GLN A 3 -23.21 -19.79 -3.68
CA GLN A 3 -23.12 -18.40 -4.13
C GLN A 3 -24.11 -18.25 -5.27
N SER A 4 -25.13 -17.44 -5.03
CA SER A 4 -26.00 -16.87 -6.04
C SER A 4 -25.21 -16.53 -7.30
N THR A 5 -25.55 -17.18 -8.42
CA THR A 5 -25.13 -16.80 -9.75
C THR A 5 -25.78 -15.46 -10.12
N THR A 6 -25.32 -14.38 -9.48
CA THR A 6 -25.56 -13.03 -9.98
C THR A 6 -24.87 -12.99 -11.34
N LYS A 7 -25.68 -12.89 -12.39
CA LYS A 7 -25.28 -12.69 -13.79
C LYS A 7 -24.06 -11.75 -13.81
N ALA A 8 -22.88 -12.27 -14.16
CA ALA A 8 -21.68 -11.44 -14.28
C ALA A 8 -21.96 -10.38 -15.34
N GLU A 9 -22.25 -9.16 -14.90
CA GLU A 9 -22.20 -7.99 -15.77
C GLU A 9 -20.77 -7.95 -16.32
N GLN A 10 -20.64 -7.99 -17.65
CA GLN A 10 -19.35 -7.89 -18.30
C GLN A 10 -18.66 -6.63 -17.78
N PRO A 11 -17.49 -6.71 -17.12
CA PRO A 11 -16.81 -5.53 -16.63
C PRO A 11 -16.45 -4.71 -17.86
N LYS A 12 -17.18 -3.63 -18.10
CA LYS A 12 -16.89 -2.70 -19.19
C LYS A 12 -15.55 -2.08 -18.85
N LEU A 13 -14.51 -2.49 -19.58
CA LEU A 13 -13.23 -1.82 -19.50
C LEU A 13 -13.47 -0.38 -19.95
N HIS A 14 -13.36 0.55 -19.01
CA HIS A 14 -13.38 1.97 -19.33
C HIS A 14 -12.05 2.31 -20.03
N LEU A 15 -11.97 1.93 -21.31
CA LEU A 15 -10.77 1.99 -22.14
C LEU A 15 -10.16 3.39 -22.13
N THR A 16 -10.98 4.43 -22.03
CA THR A 16 -10.55 5.82 -21.86
C THR A 16 -9.73 6.01 -20.58
N LEU A 17 -10.21 5.54 -19.42
CA LEU A 17 -9.48 5.67 -18.15
C LEU A 17 -8.19 4.83 -18.17
N PHE A 18 -8.26 3.64 -18.77
CA PHE A 18 -7.11 2.76 -18.93
C PHE A 18 -6.03 3.41 -19.82
N LEU A 19 -6.40 3.91 -21.00
CA LEU A 19 -5.48 4.58 -21.92
C LEU A 19 -4.90 5.87 -21.35
N MET A 20 -5.70 6.68 -20.64
CA MET A 20 -5.19 7.88 -19.98
C MET A 20 -4.14 7.53 -18.92
N SER A 21 -4.37 6.48 -18.13
CA SER A 21 -3.41 6.04 -17.10
C SER A 21 -2.12 5.52 -17.71
N VAL A 22 -2.22 4.69 -18.76
CA VAL A 22 -1.05 4.13 -19.46
C VAL A 22 -0.24 5.23 -20.14
N LEU A 23 -0.90 6.18 -20.82
CA LEU A 23 -0.22 7.27 -21.50
C LEU A 23 0.44 8.23 -20.51
N PHE A 24 -0.20 8.48 -19.36
CA PHE A 24 0.37 9.31 -18.30
C PHE A 24 1.60 8.65 -17.66
N THR A 25 1.48 7.40 -17.19
CA THR A 25 2.59 6.69 -16.55
C THR A 25 3.72 6.40 -17.54
N GLY A 26 3.38 5.97 -18.77
CA GLY A 26 4.35 5.70 -19.82
C GLY A 26 5.05 6.96 -20.31
N GLY A 27 4.32 8.07 -20.47
CA GLY A 27 4.86 9.36 -20.86
C GLY A 27 5.85 9.91 -19.82
N LEU A 28 5.49 9.84 -18.53
CA LEU A 28 6.42 10.21 -17.46
C LEU A 28 7.65 9.31 -17.41
N GLY A 29 7.47 7.99 -17.56
CA GLY A 29 8.58 7.03 -17.61
C GLY A 29 9.55 7.32 -18.77
N ALA A 30 9.03 7.63 -19.96
CA ALA A 30 9.85 7.98 -21.12
C ALA A 30 10.64 9.29 -20.90
N LEU A 31 10.00 10.32 -20.32
CA LEU A 31 10.68 11.58 -20.00
C LEU A 31 11.82 11.39 -18.99
N PHE A 32 11.64 10.51 -18.01
CA PHE A 32 12.69 10.20 -17.02
C PHE A 32 13.85 9.42 -17.65
N ALA A 33 13.59 8.57 -18.63
CA ALA A 33 14.61 7.78 -19.33
C ALA A 33 15.51 8.64 -20.25
N ILE A 34 14.99 9.71 -20.85
CA ILE A 34 15.74 10.55 -21.79
C ILE A 34 16.84 11.36 -21.10
N ASN A 35 16.60 11.84 -19.87
CA ASN A 35 17.59 12.61 -19.13
C ASN A 35 17.56 12.26 -17.63
N PRO A 36 18.31 11.22 -17.21
CA PRO A 36 18.28 10.72 -15.85
C PRO A 36 18.87 11.71 -14.84
N GLU A 37 19.87 12.51 -15.22
CA GLU A 37 20.51 13.46 -14.29
C GLU A 37 19.57 14.59 -13.87
N LYS A 38 18.87 15.20 -14.84
CA LYS A 38 17.88 16.24 -14.55
C LYS A 38 16.73 15.70 -13.72
N SER A 39 16.26 14.49 -14.05
CA SER A 39 15.20 13.80 -13.29
C SER A 39 15.62 13.57 -11.84
N ASN A 40 16.83 13.09 -11.61
CA ASN A 40 17.36 12.88 -10.26
C ASN A 40 17.48 14.17 -9.45
N ALA A 41 17.93 15.27 -10.07
CA ALA A 41 18.02 16.57 -9.41
C ALA A 41 16.63 17.07 -8.98
N ILE A 42 15.64 17.01 -9.88
CA ILE A 42 14.26 17.41 -9.61
C ILE A 42 13.66 16.55 -8.49
N ILE A 43 13.79 15.22 -8.56
CA ILE A 43 13.29 14.29 -7.55
C ILE A 43 13.91 14.60 -6.18
N LYS A 44 15.22 14.86 -6.12
CA LYS A 44 15.91 15.21 -4.86
C LYS A 44 15.39 16.52 -4.29
N SER A 45 15.20 17.55 -5.12
CA SER A 45 14.66 18.84 -4.67
C SER A 45 13.23 18.71 -4.15
N ILE A 46 12.36 17.99 -4.87
CA ILE A 46 10.97 17.74 -4.44
C ILE A 46 10.94 16.93 -3.16
N LYS A 47 11.69 15.83 -3.09
CA LYS A 47 11.82 14.99 -1.89
C LYS A 47 12.29 15.81 -0.70
N GLY A 48 13.32 16.66 -0.88
CA GLY A 48 13.83 17.53 0.15
C GLY A 48 12.77 18.51 0.67
N LEU A 49 12.03 19.15 -0.23
CA LEU A 49 10.94 20.06 0.14
C LEU A 49 9.84 19.31 0.91
N LEU A 50 9.42 18.16 0.40
CA LEU A 50 8.39 17.34 1.02
C LEU A 50 8.81 16.84 2.41
N MET A 51 10.07 16.42 2.58
CA MET A 51 10.59 15.99 3.87
C MET A 51 10.69 17.14 4.88
N ASN A 52 11.09 18.34 4.45
CA ASN A 52 11.19 19.50 5.33
C ASN A 52 9.82 19.96 5.84
N TYR A 53 8.81 20.01 4.98
CA TYR A 53 7.49 20.50 5.36
C TYR A 53 6.55 19.41 5.91
N LEU A 54 6.54 18.21 5.30
CA LEU A 54 5.61 17.13 5.66
C LEU A 54 6.25 16.02 6.49
N GLY A 55 7.57 16.00 6.70
CA GLY A 55 8.23 14.90 7.41
C GLY A 55 7.69 14.72 8.84
N SER A 56 7.66 15.80 9.62
CA SER A 56 7.13 15.78 10.98
C SER A 56 5.61 15.52 11.01
N THR A 57 4.84 16.21 10.16
CA THR A 57 3.39 16.03 10.06
C THR A 57 3.00 14.61 9.70
N PHE A 58 3.75 13.96 8.79
CA PHE A 58 3.52 12.57 8.40
C PHE A 58 3.73 11.61 9.57
N LEU A 59 4.73 11.87 10.42
CA LEU A 59 4.98 11.06 11.62
C LEU A 59 3.85 11.19 12.65
N PHE A 60 3.41 12.42 12.93
CA PHE A 60 2.27 12.66 13.81
C PHE A 60 0.97 12.07 13.25
N PHE A 61 0.77 12.13 11.94
CA PHE A 61 -0.38 11.51 11.29
C PHE A 61 -0.36 9.99 11.43
N GLY A 62 0.79 9.34 11.23
CA GLY A 62 0.95 7.91 11.47
C GLY A 62 0.62 7.53 12.91
N LEU A 63 1.14 8.28 13.88
CA LEU A 63 0.82 8.08 15.30
C LEU A 63 -0.68 8.26 15.57
N PHE A 64 -1.29 9.30 15.00
CA PHE A 64 -2.72 9.56 15.12
C PHE A 64 -3.56 8.39 14.59
N VAL A 65 -3.25 7.86 13.41
CA VAL A 65 -3.96 6.70 12.85
C VAL A 65 -3.83 5.47 13.75
N VAL A 66 -2.63 5.21 14.30
CA VAL A 66 -2.43 4.11 15.25
C VAL A 66 -3.31 4.29 16.48
N VAL A 67 -3.30 5.48 17.08
CA VAL A 67 -4.17 5.80 18.24
C VAL A 67 -5.65 5.65 17.88
N CYS A 68 -6.08 6.09 16.70
CA CYS A 68 -7.44 5.91 16.23
C CYS A 68 -7.83 4.44 16.10
N VAL A 69 -6.97 3.58 15.55
CA VAL A 69 -7.22 2.14 15.42
C VAL A 69 -7.28 1.47 16.80
N PHE A 70 -6.36 1.83 17.71
CA PHE A 70 -6.42 1.36 19.09
C PHE A 70 -7.71 1.78 19.78
N PHE A 71 -8.12 3.03 19.62
CA PHE A 71 -9.39 3.52 20.14
C PHE A 71 -10.59 2.75 19.56
N LEU A 72 -10.61 2.50 18.25
CA LEU A 72 -11.67 1.71 17.60
C LEU A 72 -11.72 0.26 18.10
N CYS A 73 -10.57 -0.34 18.41
CA CYS A 73 -10.47 -1.70 18.94
C CYS A 73 -11.10 -1.82 20.34
N PHE A 74 -10.87 -0.85 21.22
CA PHE A 74 -11.42 -0.84 22.59
C PHE A 74 -12.80 -0.19 22.69
N SER A 75 -13.20 0.61 21.70
CA SER A 75 -14.48 1.30 21.70
C SER A 75 -15.65 0.38 21.33
N SER A 76 -16.85 0.74 21.77
CA SER A 76 -18.11 0.04 21.44
C SER A 76 -18.34 -0.09 19.93
N ILE A 77 -17.76 0.81 19.12
CA ILE A 77 -17.84 0.81 17.66
C ILE A 77 -17.14 -0.42 17.05
N GLY A 78 -16.09 -0.96 17.68
CA GLY A 78 -15.38 -2.15 17.20
C GLY A 78 -16.23 -3.43 17.23
N ASN A 79 -17.33 -3.46 17.99
CA ASN A 79 -18.22 -4.62 18.08
C ASN A 79 -19.29 -4.67 16.96
N ILE A 80 -19.28 -3.70 16.03
CA ILE A 80 -20.23 -3.64 14.94
C ILE A 80 -19.81 -4.62 13.84
N ARG A 81 -20.68 -5.59 13.53
CA ARG A 81 -20.46 -6.55 12.44
C ARG A 81 -20.80 -5.93 11.09
N PHE A 82 -19.81 -5.87 10.19
CA PHE A 82 -20.03 -5.50 8.79
C PHE A 82 -20.88 -6.57 8.08
N GLY A 83 -21.95 -6.14 7.42
CA GLY A 83 -22.89 -7.05 6.74
C GLY A 83 -24.13 -7.44 7.55
N GLY A 84 -24.31 -6.94 8.78
CA GLY A 84 -25.53 -7.10 9.58
C GLY A 84 -25.38 -8.00 10.82
N ARG A 85 -26.34 -7.89 11.77
CA ARG A 85 -26.24 -8.53 13.10
C ARG A 85 -26.22 -10.07 13.08
N LYS A 86 -26.81 -10.70 12.06
CA LYS A 86 -26.92 -12.17 11.94
C LYS A 86 -25.91 -12.78 10.98
N THR A 87 -25.00 -11.98 10.43
CA THR A 87 -24.07 -12.44 9.41
C THR A 87 -22.95 -13.26 10.07
N GLN A 88 -22.67 -14.41 9.47
CA GLN A 88 -21.60 -15.31 9.88
C GLN A 88 -20.36 -15.03 9.03
N PRO A 89 -19.14 -15.20 9.58
CA PRO A 89 -17.92 -15.01 8.80
C PRO A 89 -17.87 -16.01 7.63
N GLU A 90 -17.61 -15.49 6.43
CA GLU A 90 -17.53 -16.31 5.19
C GLU A 90 -16.25 -17.16 5.14
N TYR A 91 -15.17 -16.68 5.77
CA TYR A 91 -13.89 -17.36 5.87
C TYR A 91 -13.59 -17.73 7.33
N SER A 92 -12.91 -18.86 7.54
CA SER A 92 -12.40 -19.22 8.87
C SER A 92 -11.37 -18.19 9.34
N THR A 93 -11.24 -17.98 10.65
CA THR A 93 -10.31 -17.00 11.22
C THR A 93 -8.88 -17.18 10.72
N LEU A 94 -8.43 -18.43 10.58
CA LEU A 94 -7.08 -18.73 10.07
C LEU A 94 -6.93 -18.38 8.59
N SER A 95 -7.93 -18.72 7.76
CA SER A 95 -7.93 -18.35 6.34
C SER A 95 -8.01 -16.83 6.14
N TRP A 96 -8.73 -16.12 7.01
CA TRP A 96 -8.85 -14.67 6.99
C TRP A 96 -7.53 -13.97 7.36
N ILE A 97 -6.83 -14.44 8.41
CA ILE A 97 -5.51 -13.92 8.76
C ILE A 97 -4.52 -14.15 7.61
N ALA A 98 -4.53 -15.34 7.00
CA ALA A 98 -3.67 -15.65 5.86
C ALA A 98 -3.93 -14.69 4.68
N MET A 99 -5.19 -14.35 4.39
CA MET A 99 -5.57 -13.41 3.34
C MET A 99 -5.02 -12.00 3.59
N ILE A 100 -5.14 -11.50 4.82
CA ILE A 100 -4.58 -10.18 5.20
C ILE A 100 -3.06 -10.20 5.10
N PHE A 101 -2.43 -11.27 5.56
CA PHE A 101 -0.97 -11.42 5.49
C PHE A 101 -0.48 -11.42 4.05
N THR A 102 -1.10 -12.21 3.16
CA THR A 102 -0.73 -12.24 1.74
C THR A 102 -1.07 -10.92 1.02
N GLY A 103 -2.15 -10.24 1.40
CA GLY A 103 -2.51 -8.94 0.83
C GLY A 103 -1.61 -7.79 1.28
N GLY A 104 -1.05 -7.88 2.50
CA GLY A 104 -0.25 -6.81 3.12
C GLY A 104 1.26 -6.99 3.05
N CYS A 105 1.77 -8.22 3.20
CA CYS A 105 3.20 -8.52 3.19
C CYS A 105 3.69 -8.72 1.74
N GLY A 106 4.08 -7.62 1.09
CA GLY A 106 4.65 -7.63 -0.25
C GLY A 106 6.16 -7.94 -0.31
N SER A 107 6.70 -7.99 -1.53
CA SER A 107 8.14 -8.19 -1.80
C SER A 107 9.06 -7.14 -1.16
N SER A 108 8.52 -5.96 -0.83
CA SER A 108 9.25 -4.89 -0.16
C SER A 108 9.80 -5.28 1.21
N MET A 109 9.09 -6.13 1.97
CA MET A 109 9.53 -6.54 3.32
C MET A 109 10.75 -7.44 3.26
N ILE A 110 10.83 -8.33 2.26
CA ILE A 110 12.00 -9.19 2.05
C ILE A 110 13.19 -8.35 1.58
N TYR A 111 12.98 -7.45 0.61
CA TYR A 111 14.02 -6.58 0.09
C TYR A 111 14.65 -5.70 1.17
N TRP A 112 13.84 -4.93 1.90
CA TRP A 112 14.35 -4.05 2.94
C TRP A 112 14.87 -4.82 4.15
N GLY A 113 14.23 -5.94 4.53
CA GLY A 113 14.69 -6.78 5.63
C GLY A 113 16.09 -7.35 5.39
N SER A 114 16.37 -7.86 4.19
CA SER A 114 17.72 -8.35 3.86
C SER A 114 18.75 -7.23 3.82
N LEU A 115 18.39 -6.05 3.29
CA LEU A 115 19.30 -4.91 3.22
C LEU A 115 19.64 -4.34 4.60
N GLU A 116 18.66 -4.22 5.49
CA GLU A 116 18.86 -3.70 6.84
C GLU A 116 19.77 -4.64 7.65
N LEU A 117 19.57 -5.96 7.52
CA LEU A 117 20.45 -6.96 8.12
C LEU A 117 21.88 -6.84 7.57
N GLY A 118 22.04 -6.74 6.25
CA GLY A 118 23.35 -6.59 5.62
C GLY A 118 24.06 -5.30 6.05
N ALA A 119 23.32 -4.20 6.20
CA ALA A 119 23.84 -2.91 6.61
C ALA A 119 24.23 -2.85 8.10
N HIS A 120 23.46 -3.49 9.00
CA HIS A 120 23.77 -3.51 10.43
C HIS A 120 24.88 -4.50 10.79
N PHE A 121 24.96 -5.66 10.12
CA PHE A 121 25.98 -6.68 10.39
C PHE A 121 27.22 -6.57 9.49
N GLY A 122 27.35 -5.47 8.72
CA GLY A 122 28.55 -5.15 7.92
C GLY A 122 28.78 -6.06 6.71
N CYS A 123 27.84 -6.91 6.35
CA CYS A 123 28.00 -7.88 5.25
C CYS A 123 27.93 -7.22 3.85
N LEU A 124 27.50 -5.95 3.77
CA LEU A 124 27.50 -5.17 2.52
C LEU A 124 28.87 -4.55 2.15
N GLU A 125 29.85 -4.54 3.06
CA GLU A 125 31.17 -3.95 2.81
C GLU A 125 32.19 -4.95 2.21
N TYR A 126 31.80 -6.21 2.02
CA TYR A 126 32.66 -7.29 1.50
C TYR A 126 32.19 -7.87 0.16
N CYS A 127 31.34 -7.15 -0.59
CA CYS A 127 30.90 -7.52 -1.94
C CYS A 127 30.88 -6.30 -2.87
#